data_AF-A0A5C8AXF8-F1
#
_entry.id   AF-A0A5C8AXF8-F1
#
_cell.length_a   1.000
_cell.length_b   1.000
_cell.length_c   1.000
_cell.angle_alpha   90.00
_cell.angle_beta   90.00
_cell.angle_gamma   90.00
#
_symmetry.space_group_name_H-M   'P 1'
#
loop_
_entity.id
_entity.type
_entity.pdbx_description
1 polymer ?
#
loop_
_entity_poly.entity_id
_entity_poly.type
_entity_poly.pdbx_seq_one_letter_code
_entity_poly.pdbx_strand_id
1 'polypeptide(L)'
;MSVRQGMIGDCYLISAIGVLGRERLKNIIADPTSGPPGCYMVKFNKFNRDLYVMIDSNFPVFDSGRENQWLFGRCEDEKELFCNIVEKAYAKLHGGYQNIVGGKVALALADITGGFP
;
A
#
# COMPACT_ATOMS: atom_id res chain seq x y z
N MET A 1 -3.60 6.01 12.99
CA MET A 1 -4.41 6.02 11.76
C MET A 1 -5.17 4.72 11.74
N SER A 2 -6.50 4.75 11.73
CA SER A 2 -7.28 3.51 11.68
C SER A 2 -7.34 3.04 10.22
N VAL A 3 -7.11 1.75 10.03
CA VAL A 3 -7.10 1.11 8.72
C VAL A 3 -7.98 -0.13 8.80
N ARG A 4 -8.77 -0.38 7.75
CA ARG A 4 -9.66 -1.53 7.63
C ARG A 4 -9.19 -2.38 6.47
N GLN A 5 -9.07 -3.69 6.68
CA GLN A 5 -8.67 -4.61 5.63
C GLN A 5 -9.75 -4.76 4.57
N GLY A 6 -9.34 -4.91 3.31
CA GLY A 6 -10.22 -5.33 2.22
C GLY A 6 -10.39 -6.84 2.16
N MET A 7 -10.84 -7.34 1.01
CA MET A 7 -11.03 -8.77 0.77
C MET A 7 -9.74 -9.51 0.40
N ILE A 8 -8.69 -8.79 0.03
CA ILE A 8 -7.37 -9.38 -0.22
C ILE A 8 -6.77 -9.76 1.15
N GLY A 9 -6.31 -11.00 1.30
CA GLY A 9 -5.82 -11.55 2.56
C GLY A 9 -4.46 -11.00 3.01
N ASP A 10 -4.25 -9.70 2.90
CA ASP A 10 -3.02 -8.94 3.15
C ASP A 10 -3.09 -8.13 4.45
N CYS A 11 -3.86 -8.63 5.44
CA CYS A 11 -4.02 -8.03 6.77
C CYS A 11 -2.72 -7.56 7.41
N TYR A 12 -1.62 -8.28 7.16
CA TYR A 12 -0.31 -7.98 7.67
C TYR A 12 0.27 -6.67 7.10
N LEU A 13 0.02 -6.40 5.82
CA LEU A 13 0.46 -5.20 5.13
C LEU A 13 -0.37 -4.01 5.59
N ILE A 14 -1.69 -4.16 5.66
CA ILE A 14 -2.59 -3.12 6.16
C ILE A 14 -2.25 -2.75 7.60
N SER A 15 -1.99 -3.75 8.44
CA SER A 15 -1.54 -3.53 9.83
C SER A 15 -0.20 -2.78 9.88
N ALA A 16 0.77 -3.13 9.02
CA ALA A 16 2.04 -2.42 8.92
C ALA A 16 1.84 -0.93 8.53
N ILE A 17 0.99 -0.65 7.56
CA ILE A 17 0.64 0.71 7.12
C ILE A 17 0.01 1.50 8.28
N GLY A 18 -0.91 0.88 9.03
CA GLY A 18 -1.55 1.49 10.21
C GLY A 18 -0.54 1.90 11.30
N VAL A 19 0.52 1.10 11.50
CA VAL A 19 1.59 1.36 12.45
C VAL A 19 2.49 2.53 12.01
N LEU A 20 2.81 2.63 10.72
CA LEU A 20 3.72 3.66 10.19
C LEU A 20 3.16 5.08 10.34
N GLY A 21 1.85 5.23 10.22
CA GLY A 21 1.17 6.52 10.33
C GLY A 21 1.42 7.43 9.12
N ARG A 22 0.57 8.47 9.01
CA ARG A 22 0.48 9.34 7.83
C ARG A 22 1.80 9.99 7.43
N GLU A 23 2.55 10.51 8.39
CA GLU A 23 3.79 11.26 8.12
C GLU A 23 4.89 10.40 7.50
N ARG A 24 5.04 9.15 7.96
CA ARG A 24 6.00 8.22 7.33
C ARG A 24 5.52 7.76 5.95
N LEU A 25 4.21 7.57 5.78
CA LEU A 25 3.61 7.17 4.50
C LEU A 25 3.82 8.25 3.41
N LYS A 26 3.73 9.53 3.77
CA LYS A 26 4.06 10.64 2.85
C LYS A 26 5.53 10.66 2.42
N ASN A 27 6.44 10.21 3.29
CA ASN A 27 7.87 10.19 2.95
C ASN A 27 8.23 9.02 2.01
N ILE A 28 7.49 7.92 2.03
CA ILE A 28 7.71 6.77 1.14
C ILE A 28 6.97 6.92 -0.20
N ILE A 29 5.84 7.62 -0.22
CA ILE A 29 5.07 7.92 -1.43
C ILE A 29 5.61 9.24 -1.96
N ALA A 30 6.31 9.21 -3.09
CA ALA A 30 6.76 10.43 -3.73
C ALA A 30 5.57 11.33 -4.09
N ASP A 31 5.78 12.65 -3.99
CA ASP A 31 4.75 13.63 -4.29
C ASP A 31 4.12 13.38 -5.68
N PRO A 32 2.79 13.29 -5.79
CA PRO A 32 2.10 13.01 -7.06
C PRO A 32 2.32 14.10 -8.12
N THR A 33 2.83 15.26 -7.73
CA THR A 33 3.23 16.37 -8.61
C THR A 33 4.64 16.24 -9.18
N SER A 34 5.46 15.30 -8.68
CA SER A 34 6.84 15.08 -9.12
C SER A 34 6.97 14.15 -10.33
N GLY A 35 5.92 13.38 -10.65
CA GLY A 35 5.90 12.41 -11.74
C GLY A 35 4.97 12.83 -12.90
N PRO A 36 4.90 12.01 -13.96
CA PRO A 36 3.90 12.17 -15.02
C PRO A 36 2.49 12.21 -14.42
N PRO A 37 1.58 13.04 -14.97
CA PRO A 37 0.23 13.17 -14.44
C PRO A 37 -0.46 11.80 -14.37
N GLY A 38 -1.04 11.47 -13.21
CA GLY A 38 -1.76 10.21 -12.99
C GLY A 38 -0.88 9.02 -12.60
N CYS A 39 0.37 9.24 -12.18
CA CYS A 39 1.23 8.19 -11.63
C CYS A 39 1.67 8.50 -10.20
N TYR A 40 1.75 7.47 -9.37
CA TYR A 40 2.35 7.51 -8.03
C TYR A 40 3.62 6.68 -8.01
N MET A 41 4.63 7.14 -7.28
CA MET A 41 5.85 6.38 -7.07
C MET A 41 6.01 6.07 -5.59
N VAL A 42 6.21 4.80 -5.25
CA VAL A 42 6.40 4.35 -3.88
C VAL A 42 7.81 3.77 -3.75
N LYS A 43 8.52 4.21 -2.71
CA LYS A 43 9.83 3.69 -2.35
C LYS A 43 9.67 2.53 -1.37
N PHE A 44 10.22 1.38 -1.74
CA PHE A 44 10.41 0.22 -0.86
C PHE A 44 11.90 -0.01 -0.64
N ASN A 45 12.27 -0.63 0.48
CA ASN A 45 13.63 -1.08 0.74
C ASN A 45 13.62 -2.60 0.87
N LYS A 46 14.04 -3.29 -0.20
CA LYS A 46 14.04 -4.75 -0.25
C LYS A 46 15.46 -5.24 -0.51
N PHE A 47 15.93 -6.22 0.26
CA PHE A 47 17.30 -6.73 0.18
C PHE A 47 18.38 -5.63 0.37
N ASN A 48 18.17 -4.69 1.29
CA ASN A 48 19.04 -3.52 1.52
C ASN A 48 19.24 -2.65 0.27
N ARG A 49 18.24 -2.60 -0.62
CA ARG A 49 18.24 -1.75 -1.81
C ARG A 49 16.95 -0.97 -1.88
N ASP A 50 17.08 0.31 -2.22
CA ASP A 50 15.95 1.17 -2.50
C ASP A 50 15.36 0.82 -3.87
N LEU A 51 14.13 0.31 -3.86
CA LEU A 51 13.34 -0.02 -5.04
C LEU A 51 12.21 0.98 -5.18
N TYR A 52 12.13 1.61 -6.35
CA TYR A 52 11.09 2.57 -6.67
C TYR A 52 10.05 1.92 -7.58
N VAL A 53 8.81 1.85 -7.12
CA VAL A 53 7.71 1.24 -7.85
C VAL A 53 6.75 2.32 -8.30
N MET A 54 6.64 2.51 -9.61
CA MET A 54 5.65 3.39 -10.23
C MET A 54 4.35 2.63 -10.49
N ILE A 55 3.23 3.21 -10.06
CA ILE A 55 1.88 2.74 -10.31
C ILE A 55 1.04 3.87 -10.92
N ASP A 56 0.05 3.51 -11.72
CA ASP A 56 -0.95 4.44 -12.21
C ASP A 56 -2.02 4.72 -11.13
N SER A 57 -2.74 5.83 -11.30
CA SER A 57 -3.83 6.27 -10.42
C SER A 57 -5.16 5.52 -10.62
N ASN A 58 -5.22 4.49 -11.46
CA ASN A 58 -6.45 3.70 -11.63
C ASN A 58 -6.51 2.61 -10.55
N PHE A 59 -7.31 2.84 -9.53
CA PHE A 59 -7.58 1.82 -8.51
C PHE A 59 -8.86 1.09 -8.89
N PRO A 60 -8.86 -0.25 -8.99
CA PRO A 60 -10.10 -0.98 -9.23
C PRO A 60 -11.04 -0.79 -8.03
N VAL A 61 -12.14 -0.10 -8.26
CA VAL A 61 -13.21 0.04 -7.28
C VAL A 61 -14.20 -1.08 -7.57
N PHE A 62 -14.34 -2.02 -6.63
CA PHE A 62 -15.39 -3.03 -6.73
C PHE A 62 -16.68 -2.42 -6.19
N ASP A 63 -17.53 -1.92 -7.08
CA ASP A 63 -18.89 -1.50 -6.73
C ASP A 63 -19.80 -2.73 -6.72
N SER A 64 -19.69 -3.53 -5.66
CA SER A 64 -20.83 -4.37 -5.29
C SER A 64 -21.82 -3.39 -4.67
N GLY A 65 -23.02 -3.24 -5.19
CA GLY A 65 -24.07 -2.35 -4.63
C GLY A 65 -24.53 -2.66 -3.20
N ARG A 66 -23.71 -3.37 -2.41
CA ARG A 66 -23.75 -3.54 -0.96
C ARG A 66 -22.56 -2.77 -0.38
N GLU A 67 -22.85 -1.81 0.48
CA GLU A 67 -21.95 -0.77 1.04
C GLU A 67 -20.65 -1.25 1.74
N ASN A 68 -20.35 -2.56 1.79
CA ASN A 68 -19.33 -3.14 2.66
C ASN A 68 -18.35 -4.13 2.00
N GLN A 69 -18.22 -4.20 0.67
CA GLN A 69 -17.28 -5.12 0.01
C GLN A 69 -16.20 -4.37 -0.77
N TRP A 70 -15.20 -3.87 -0.05
CA TRP A 70 -14.02 -3.23 -0.64
C TRP A 70 -12.95 -4.29 -0.91
N LEU A 71 -12.45 -4.32 -2.14
CA LEU A 71 -11.38 -5.26 -2.52
C LEU A 71 -10.06 -4.93 -1.78
N PHE A 72 -9.80 -3.65 -1.56
CA PHE A 72 -8.58 -3.08 -1.00
C PHE A 72 -8.74 -2.57 0.43
N GLY A 73 -7.61 -2.50 1.15
CA GLY A 73 -7.57 -1.90 2.48
C GLY A 73 -7.88 -0.40 2.46
N ARG A 74 -8.75 0.05 3.36
CA ARG A 74 -9.16 1.46 3.49
C ARG A 74 -8.56 2.12 4.70
N CYS A 75 -8.22 3.38 4.52
CA CYS A 75 -7.95 4.28 5.63
C CYS A 75 -9.30 4.84 6.16
N GLU A 76 -9.39 5.23 7.44
CA GLU A 76 -10.64 5.73 8.05
C GLU A 76 -11.18 7.00 7.36
N ASP A 77 -10.28 7.81 6.82
CA ASP A 77 -10.62 8.92 5.93
C ASP A 77 -10.60 8.40 4.48
N GLU A 78 -11.77 8.34 3.85
CA GLU A 78 -11.92 7.84 2.47
C GLU A 78 -11.14 8.67 1.44
N LYS A 79 -10.75 9.91 1.79
CA LYS A 79 -9.90 10.76 0.94
C LYS A 79 -8.44 10.33 0.97
N GLU A 80 -8.03 9.49 1.92
CA GLU A 80 -6.67 9.00 2.05
C GLU A 80 -6.47 7.71 1.26
N LEU A 81 -5.97 7.86 0.03
CA LEU A 81 -5.62 6.74 -0.85
C LEU A 81 -4.28 6.09 -0.49
N PHE A 82 -3.65 6.45 0.63
CA PHE A 82 -2.34 5.92 1.03
C PHE A 82 -2.33 4.39 1.11
N CYS A 83 -3.39 3.81 1.71
CA CYS A 83 -3.55 2.37 1.84
C CYS A 83 -3.57 1.71 0.43
N ASN A 84 -4.42 2.21 -0.46
CA ASN A 84 -4.56 1.71 -1.83
C ASN A 84 -3.27 1.87 -2.68
N ILE A 85 -2.58 3.00 -2.54
CA ILE A 85 -1.33 3.31 -3.26
C ILE A 85 -0.24 2.31 -2.87
N VAL A 86 -0.01 2.14 -1.56
CA VAL A 86 1.05 1.25 -1.06
C VAL A 86 0.72 -0.20 -1.38
N GLU A 87 -0.51 -0.62 -1.17
CA GLU A 87 -0.97 -1.99 -1.45
C GLU A 87 -0.83 -2.34 -2.94
N LYS A 88 -1.23 -1.43 -3.86
CA LYS A 88 -1.04 -1.62 -5.30
C LYS A 88 0.43 -1.67 -5.70
N ALA A 89 1.27 -0.79 -5.14
CA ALA A 89 2.70 -0.80 -5.42
C ALA A 89 3.39 -2.05 -4.87
N TYR A 90 2.98 -2.53 -3.69
CA TYR A 90 3.50 -3.75 -3.08
C TYR A 90 3.07 -4.99 -3.87
N ALA A 91 1.81 -5.06 -4.31
CA ALA A 91 1.33 -6.09 -5.22
C ALA A 91 2.14 -6.11 -6.52
N LYS A 92 2.40 -4.95 -7.14
CA LYS A 92 3.23 -4.85 -8.34
C LYS A 92 4.67 -5.34 -8.11
N LEU A 93 5.26 -5.00 -6.96
CA LEU A 93 6.58 -5.48 -6.56
C LEU A 93 6.64 -7.01 -6.40
N HIS A 94 5.54 -7.63 -5.97
CA HIS A 94 5.42 -9.07 -5.75
C HIS A 94 4.81 -9.82 -6.95
N GLY A 95 4.54 -9.14 -8.07
CA GLY A 95 4.00 -9.75 -9.29
C GLY A 95 2.48 -9.98 -9.30
N GLY A 96 1.74 -9.39 -8.36
CA GLY A 96 0.27 -9.39 -8.33
C GLY A 96 -0.31 -9.43 -6.91
N TYR A 97 -1.61 -9.09 -6.79
CA TYR A 97 -2.32 -9.08 -5.52
C TYR A 97 -2.46 -10.46 -4.86
N GLN A 98 -2.46 -11.53 -5.66
CA GLN A 98 -2.49 -12.91 -5.15
C GLN A 98 -1.20 -13.28 -4.40
N ASN A 99 -0.07 -12.64 -4.74
CA ASN A 99 1.25 -12.94 -4.17
C ASN A 99 1.54 -12.18 -2.87
N ILE A 100 0.62 -11.32 -2.43
CA ILE A 100 0.69 -10.59 -1.17
C ILE A 100 -0.31 -11.11 -0.14
N VAL A 101 -0.86 -12.31 -0.34
CA VAL A 101 -1.76 -12.94 0.63
C VAL A 101 -0.94 -13.75 1.65
N GLY A 102 -1.26 -13.59 2.94
CA GLY A 102 -0.69 -14.44 4.00
C GLY A 102 0.77 -14.17 4.40
N GLY A 103 1.24 -12.93 4.26
CA GLY A 103 2.58 -12.50 4.68
C GLY A 103 2.72 -12.17 6.18
N LYS A 104 3.90 -11.66 6.57
CA LYS A 104 4.24 -11.28 7.95
C LYS A 104 4.39 -9.77 8.10
N VAL A 105 3.82 -9.21 9.17
CA VAL A 105 3.85 -7.76 9.46
C VAL A 105 5.28 -7.23 9.56
N ALA A 106 6.16 -7.95 10.27
CA ALA A 106 7.56 -7.55 10.44
C ALA A 106 8.30 -7.43 9.10
N LEU A 107 8.04 -8.34 8.16
CA LEU A 107 8.63 -8.27 6.82
C LEU A 107 8.07 -7.10 6.02
N ALA A 108 6.75 -6.84 6.08
CA ALA A 108 6.17 -5.67 5.43
C ALA A 108 6.72 -4.35 6.01
N LEU A 109 6.89 -4.26 7.32
CA LEU A 109 7.50 -3.10 7.97
C LEU A 109 8.95 -2.92 7.54
N ALA A 110 9.74 -3.99 7.52
CA ALA A 110 11.12 -3.96 7.02
C ALA A 110 11.16 -3.49 5.55
N ASP A 111 10.32 -4.07 4.69
CA ASP A 111 10.25 -3.73 3.27
C ASP A 111 9.83 -2.26 3.02
N ILE A 112 9.01 -1.68 3.89
CA ILE A 112 8.54 -0.29 3.75
C ILE A 112 9.52 0.71 4.38
N THR A 113 10.14 0.35 5.50
CA THR A 113 11.00 1.28 6.27
C THR A 113 12.49 1.14 6.00
N GLY A 114 12.92 0.01 5.43
CA GLY A 114 14.33 -0.38 5.38
C GLY A 114 14.94 -0.77 6.71
N GLY A 115 14.11 -1.04 7.73
CA GLY A 115 14.55 -1.59 9.01
C GLY A 115 14.88 -3.08 8.92
N PHE A 116 15.70 -3.58 9.86
CA PHE A 116 15.89 -5.02 10.05
C PHE A 116 14.66 -5.61 10.76
N PRO A 117 14.12 -6.76 10.29
CA PRO A 117 12.94 -7.40 10.88
C PRO A 117 13.18 -8.03 12.25
#